data_AF-A0A3C1B9A3-F1
#
_entry.id   AF-A0A3C1B9A3-F1
#
_cell.length_a   1.000
_cell.length_b   1.000
_cell.length_c   1.000
_cell.angle_alpha   90.00
_cell.angle_beta   90.00
_cell.angle_gamma   90.00
#
_symmetry.space_group_name_H-M   'P 1'
#
loop_
_entity.id
_entity.type
_entity.pdbx_description
1 polymer ?
#
loop_
_entity_poly.entity_id
_entity_poly.type
_entity_poly.pdbx_seq_one_letter_code
_entity_poly.pdbx_strand_id
1 'polypeptide(L)'
;SAMQHAHEHIMQNMQLLKPGVMMPELTRNAHKLAPEYQKGKYSCLMHGVGLCDEWPLIAYADTFVEGAYDYPLEAGMVLCVEALVSPQGGDFSIKLEDQVLITPEGFENLSAYPFDPRLMGIT
;
A
#
# COMPACT_ATOMS: atom_id res chain seq x y z
N SER A 1 4.10 -2.74 -17.29
CA SER A 1 5.41 -2.13 -16.93
C SER A 1 5.60 -2.17 -15.41
N ALA A 2 6.79 -1.88 -14.88
CA ALA A 2 6.99 -1.75 -13.43
C ALA A 2 6.08 -0.68 -12.80
N MET A 3 5.81 0.42 -13.53
CA MET A 3 4.87 1.46 -13.11
C MET A 3 3.44 0.95 -12.99
N GLN A 4 2.93 0.28 -14.03
CA GLN A 4 1.58 -0.28 -13.99
C GLN A 4 1.43 -1.32 -12.86
N HIS A 5 2.47 -2.10 -12.57
CA HIS A 5 2.46 -3.05 -11.46
C HIS A 5 2.48 -2.37 -10.07
N ALA A 6 3.23 -1.27 -9.93
CA ALA A 6 3.21 -0.45 -8.71
C ALA A 6 1.84 0.20 -8.49
N HIS A 7 1.26 0.74 -9.58
CA HIS A 7 -0.07 1.34 -9.55
C HIS A 7 -1.15 0.29 -9.23
N GLU A 8 -1.10 -0.87 -9.86
CA GLU A 8 -1.96 -2.02 -9.54
C GLU A 8 -1.84 -2.40 -8.05
N HIS A 9 -0.62 -2.43 -7.51
CA HIS A 9 -0.39 -2.78 -6.11
C HIS A 9 -1.10 -1.83 -5.14
N ILE A 10 -0.90 -0.51 -5.28
CA ILE A 10 -1.57 0.45 -4.39
C ILE A 10 -3.08 0.44 -4.59
N MET A 11 -3.57 0.34 -5.84
CA MET A 11 -5.00 0.40 -6.11
C MET A 11 -5.75 -0.83 -5.60
N GLN A 12 -5.19 -2.04 -5.77
CA GLN A 12 -5.81 -3.27 -5.25
C GLN A 12 -5.77 -3.33 -3.72
N ASN A 13 -4.64 -2.95 -3.11
CA ASN A 13 -4.52 -2.91 -1.66
C ASN A 13 -5.48 -1.88 -1.05
N MET A 14 -5.66 -0.73 -1.70
CA MET A 14 -6.60 0.31 -1.29
C MET A 14 -8.05 -0.19 -1.26
N GLN A 15 -8.44 -1.10 -2.16
CA GLN A 15 -9.80 -1.70 -2.15
C GLN A 15 -10.12 -2.52 -0.89
N LEU A 16 -9.11 -2.89 -0.09
CA LEU A 16 -9.32 -3.60 1.17
C LEU A 16 -9.74 -2.67 2.32
N LEU A 17 -9.61 -1.36 2.15
CA LEU A 17 -9.77 -0.37 3.20
C LEU A 17 -11.24 -0.05 3.47
N LYS A 18 -11.71 -0.40 4.66
CA LYS A 18 -13.01 0.00 5.21
C LYS A 18 -13.04 -0.23 6.73
N PRO A 19 -13.94 0.42 7.47
CA PRO A 19 -14.11 0.17 8.89
C PRO A 19 -14.40 -1.31 9.18
N GLY A 20 -13.84 -1.81 10.29
CA GLY A 20 -14.02 -3.17 10.77
C GLY A 20 -13.12 -4.23 10.13
N VAL A 21 -12.39 -3.92 9.05
CA VAL A 21 -11.37 -4.85 8.52
C VAL A 21 -10.24 -4.97 9.51
N MET A 22 -9.86 -6.20 9.85
CA MET A 22 -8.76 -6.44 10.78
C MET A 22 -7.43 -6.19 10.09
N MET A 23 -6.50 -5.47 10.74
CA MET A 23 -5.19 -5.17 10.16
C MET A 23 -4.41 -6.41 9.66
N PRO A 24 -4.44 -7.58 10.34
CA PRO A 24 -3.82 -8.80 9.80
C PRO A 24 -4.49 -9.35 8.53
N GLU A 25 -5.75 -8.99 8.25
CA GLU A 25 -6.43 -9.34 6.99
C GLU A 25 -5.86 -8.56 5.81
N LEU A 26 -5.41 -7.32 6.03
CA LEU A 26 -4.75 -6.51 5.00
C LEU A 26 -3.48 -7.20 4.52
N THR A 27 -2.61 -7.63 5.45
CA THR A 27 -1.40 -8.39 5.12
C THR A 27 -1.71 -9.69 4.38
N ARG A 28 -2.72 -10.45 4.81
CA ARG A 28 -3.06 -11.76 4.21
C ARG A 28 -3.65 -11.64 2.81
N ASN A 29 -4.41 -10.59 2.55
CA ASN A 29 -5.17 -10.40 1.31
C ASN A 29 -4.52 -9.40 0.35
N ALA A 30 -3.37 -8.82 0.70
CA ALA A 30 -2.65 -7.86 -0.13
C ALA A 30 -2.29 -8.43 -1.51
N HIS A 31 -2.30 -7.56 -2.51
CA HIS A 31 -1.74 -7.83 -3.83
C HIS A 31 -0.30 -8.32 -3.70
N LYS A 32 0.04 -9.40 -4.40
CA LYS A 32 1.38 -9.97 -4.37
C LYS A 32 2.21 -9.39 -5.50
N LEU A 33 3.27 -8.65 -5.15
CA LEU A 33 4.26 -8.21 -6.12
C LEU A 33 4.88 -9.42 -6.85
N ALA A 34 5.22 -9.24 -8.13
CA ALA A 34 5.89 -10.27 -8.92
C ALA A 34 7.22 -10.71 -8.28
N PRO A 35 7.66 -11.97 -8.47
CA PRO A 35 8.81 -12.53 -7.77
C PRO A 35 10.10 -11.70 -7.86
N GLU A 36 10.35 -11.06 -9.01
CA GLU A 36 11.52 -10.22 -9.26
C GLU A 36 11.56 -8.94 -8.41
N TYR A 37 10.41 -8.50 -7.88
CA TYR A 37 10.28 -7.30 -7.04
C TYR A 37 10.28 -7.63 -5.54
N GLN A 38 10.07 -8.89 -5.16
CA GLN A 38 9.91 -9.29 -3.75
C GLN A 38 11.10 -8.94 -2.86
N LYS A 39 12.32 -8.94 -3.40
CA LYS A 39 13.53 -8.60 -2.62
C LYS A 39 13.72 -7.10 -2.43
N GLY A 40 13.26 -6.29 -3.38
CA GLY A 40 13.40 -4.83 -3.39
C GLY A 40 12.14 -4.09 -2.98
N LYS A 41 11.13 -4.79 -2.44
CA LYS A 41 9.87 -4.18 -1.98
C LYS A 41 10.09 -3.30 -0.75
N TYR A 42 9.10 -2.47 -0.46
CA TYR A 42 9.12 -1.61 0.71
C TYR A 42 8.98 -2.42 2.02
N SER A 43 9.24 -1.80 3.17
CA SER A 43 9.18 -2.48 4.48
C SER A 43 7.75 -2.79 4.93
N CYS A 44 6.77 -2.01 4.47
CA CYS A 44 5.35 -2.20 4.73
C CYS A 44 4.54 -1.93 3.44
N LEU A 45 3.30 -2.40 3.41
CA LEU A 45 2.37 -2.09 2.32
C LEU A 45 1.43 -0.93 2.67
N MET A 46 1.25 -0.64 3.97
CA MET A 46 0.56 0.56 4.46
C MET A 46 1.13 1.00 5.81
N HIS A 47 1.00 2.28 6.14
CA HIS A 47 1.20 2.79 7.49
C HIS A 47 0.26 3.94 7.83
N GLY A 48 0.03 4.21 9.11
CA GLY A 48 -0.75 5.35 9.58
C GLY A 48 -0.03 6.67 9.33
N VAL A 49 -0.80 7.75 9.18
CA VAL A 49 -0.26 9.09 9.00
C VAL A 49 -1.11 10.14 9.69
N GLY A 50 -0.46 11.10 10.35
CA GLY A 50 -1.08 12.25 10.99
C GLY A 50 -0.12 13.46 11.00
N LEU A 51 0.54 13.73 12.11
CA LEU A 51 1.58 14.77 12.18
C LEU A 51 2.93 14.31 11.57
N CYS A 52 3.11 13.00 11.47
CA CYS A 52 4.20 12.30 10.81
C CYS A 52 3.70 10.89 10.44
N ASP A 53 4.62 9.97 10.13
CA ASP A 53 4.31 8.54 10.13
C ASP A 53 3.82 8.14 11.52
N GLU A 54 2.70 7.44 11.58
CA GLU A 54 2.02 7.05 12.81
C GLU A 54 1.65 5.55 12.76
N TRP A 55 1.22 5.04 13.91
CA TRP A 55 0.62 3.71 14.00
C TRP A 55 -0.68 3.66 13.16
N PRO A 56 -1.03 2.53 12.50
CA PRO A 56 -0.36 1.22 12.52
C PRO A 56 0.71 1.06 11.43
N LEU A 57 1.47 -0.03 11.47
CA LEU A 57 2.31 -0.50 10.36
C LEU A 57 1.75 -1.83 9.84
N ILE A 58 1.37 -1.87 8.56
CA ILE A 58 0.86 -3.07 7.90
C ILE A 58 2.00 -3.73 7.12
N ALA A 59 2.56 -4.78 7.71
CA ALA A 59 3.70 -5.50 7.14
C ALA A 59 3.29 -6.36 5.93
N TYR A 60 4.25 -6.65 5.05
CA TYR A 60 4.12 -7.76 4.10
C TYR A 60 4.13 -9.11 4.82
N ALA A 61 3.60 -10.14 4.17
CA ALA A 61 3.41 -11.46 4.79
C ALA A 61 4.71 -12.12 5.29
N ASP A 62 5.84 -11.86 4.64
CA ASP A 62 7.15 -12.40 5.01
C ASP A 62 7.81 -11.69 6.20
N THR A 63 7.32 -10.50 6.57
CA THR A 63 7.78 -9.73 7.72
C THR A 63 6.67 -9.51 8.76
N PHE A 64 5.54 -10.20 8.61
CA PHE A 64 4.41 -10.14 9.52
C PHE A 64 4.75 -10.76 10.87
N VAL A 65 4.33 -10.10 11.96
CA VAL A 65 4.45 -10.60 13.33
C VAL A 65 3.06 -10.76 13.92
N GLU A 66 2.70 -12.01 14.24
CA GLU A 66 1.42 -12.34 14.86
C GLU A 66 1.27 -11.63 16.21
N GLY A 67 0.09 -11.07 16.49
CA GLY A 67 -0.19 -10.34 17.73
C GLY A 67 0.29 -8.89 17.77
N ALA A 68 1.02 -8.41 16.76
CA ALA A 68 1.57 -7.05 16.79
C ALA A 68 0.50 -5.95 16.56
N TYR A 69 -0.47 -6.21 15.68
CA TYR A 69 -1.47 -5.23 15.25
C TYR A 69 -2.87 -5.89 15.12
N ASP A 70 -3.37 -6.53 16.17
CA ASP A 70 -4.67 -7.22 16.15
C ASP A 70 -5.87 -6.27 16.40
N TYR A 71 -6.00 -5.26 15.55
CA TYR A 71 -7.03 -4.22 15.67
C TYR A 71 -7.80 -4.04 14.35
N PRO A 72 -9.08 -3.63 14.42
CA PRO A 72 -9.83 -3.24 13.23
C PRO A 72 -9.42 -1.84 12.75
N LEU A 73 -9.60 -1.56 11.46
CA LEU A 73 -9.64 -0.19 10.95
C LEU A 73 -10.91 0.52 11.45
N GLU A 74 -10.81 1.81 11.74
CA GLU A 74 -11.93 2.65 12.15
C GLU A 74 -12.05 3.88 11.25
N ALA A 75 -13.28 4.39 11.10
CA ALA A 75 -13.51 5.62 10.35
C ALA A 75 -12.74 6.80 10.98
N GLY A 76 -12.11 7.61 10.14
CA GLY A 76 -11.24 8.72 10.56
C GLY A 76 -9.75 8.37 10.63
N MET A 77 -9.38 7.08 10.60
CA MET A 77 -7.98 6.70 10.38
C MET A 77 -7.52 7.15 8.99
N VAL A 78 -6.25 7.48 8.84
CA VAL A 78 -5.62 7.78 7.56
C VAL A 78 -4.40 6.90 7.38
N LEU A 79 -4.31 6.22 6.24
CA LEU A 79 -3.20 5.34 5.89
C LEU A 79 -2.55 5.79 4.59
N CYS A 80 -1.22 5.79 4.54
CA CYS A 80 -0.51 5.72 3.27
C CYS A 80 -0.55 4.29 2.74
N VAL A 81 -0.82 4.12 1.45
CA VAL A 81 -0.77 2.83 0.74
C VAL A 81 0.41 2.84 -0.21
N GLU A 82 1.36 1.92 -0.03
CA GLU A 82 2.70 2.03 -0.59
C GLU A 82 3.04 0.96 -1.62
N ALA A 83 3.84 1.35 -2.62
CA ALA A 83 4.49 0.44 -3.54
C ALA A 83 5.92 0.90 -3.85
N LEU A 84 6.90 0.08 -3.47
CA LEU A 84 8.24 0.11 -4.07
C LEU A 84 8.40 -1.11 -4.97
N VAL A 85 8.45 -0.88 -6.29
CA VAL A 85 8.66 -1.91 -7.30
C VAL A 85 10.07 -1.75 -7.83
N SER A 86 10.99 -2.57 -7.29
CA SER A 86 12.42 -2.50 -7.57
C SER A 86 12.97 -3.88 -7.97
N PRO A 87 13.25 -4.13 -9.25
CA PRO A 87 13.78 -5.42 -9.70
C PRO A 87 15.19 -5.67 -9.14
N GLN A 88 15.46 -6.93 -8.79
CA GLN A 88 16.79 -7.30 -8.30
C GLN A 88 17.87 -7.07 -9.37
N GLY A 89 18.88 -6.26 -9.05
CA GLY A 89 19.95 -5.92 -9.98
C GLY A 89 19.53 -4.95 -11.10
N GLY A 90 18.33 -4.35 -10.99
CA GLY A 90 17.88 -3.31 -11.90
C GLY A 90 18.61 -1.98 -11.69
N ASP A 91 18.49 -1.11 -12.69
CA ASP A 91 19.04 0.25 -12.72
C ASP A 91 17.99 1.33 -12.41
N PHE A 92 16.74 0.95 -12.16
CA PHE A 92 15.66 1.84 -11.76
C PHE A 92 14.67 1.16 -10.81
N SER A 93 13.86 1.97 -10.15
CA SER A 93 12.74 1.54 -9.29
C SER A 93 11.55 2.48 -9.48
N ILE A 94 10.34 2.00 -9.16
CA ILE A 94 9.14 2.83 -9.07
C ILE A 94 8.71 2.92 -7.61
N LYS A 95 8.52 4.15 -7.11
CA LYS A 95 7.84 4.43 -5.84
C LYS A 95 6.52 5.12 -6.15
N LEU A 96 5.42 4.52 -5.71
CA LEU A 96 4.11 5.16 -5.67
C LEU A 96 3.52 5.01 -4.27
N GLU A 97 2.77 6.01 -3.86
CA GLU A 97 2.17 6.08 -2.54
C GLU A 97 1.03 7.09 -2.53
N ASP A 98 -0.13 6.68 -2.06
CA ASP A 98 -1.31 7.53 -1.92
C ASP A 98 -1.78 7.56 -0.47
N GLN A 99 -2.26 8.72 -0.02
CA GLN A 99 -2.78 8.93 1.33
C GLN A 99 -4.31 8.78 1.33
N VAL A 100 -4.81 7.86 2.15
CA VAL A 100 -6.18 7.37 2.09
C VAL A 100 -6.89 7.51 3.43
N LEU A 101 -8.03 8.20 3.44
CA LEU A 101 -8.92 8.32 4.59
C LEU A 101 -9.84 7.09 4.66
N ILE A 102 -9.98 6.50 5.84
CA ILE A 102 -11.04 5.52 6.11
C ILE A 102 -12.34 6.28 6.41
N THR A 103 -13.35 6.07 5.58
CA THR A 103 -14.68 6.68 5.75
C THR A 103 -15.64 5.70 6.43
N PRO A 104 -16.82 6.11 6.91
CA PRO A 104 -17.77 5.18 7.53
C PRO A 104 -18.23 4.03 6.60
N GLU A 105 -18.20 4.23 5.28
CA GLU A 105 -18.65 3.25 4.29
C GLU A 105 -17.52 2.56 3.51
N GLY A 106 -16.26 3.00 3.68
CA GLY A 106 -15.14 2.50 2.88
C GLY A 106 -13.88 3.34 3.05
N PHE A 107 -13.39 3.88 1.93
CA PHE A 107 -12.23 4.76 1.91
C PHE A 107 -12.39 5.89 0.91
N GLU A 108 -11.62 6.95 1.09
CA GLU A 108 -11.45 8.07 0.16
C GLU A 108 -9.96 8.31 -0.07
N ASN A 109 -9.53 8.26 -1.33
CA ASN A 109 -8.16 8.62 -1.68
C ASN A 109 -8.03 10.15 -1.72
N LEU A 110 -7.20 10.70 -0.84
CA LEU A 110 -6.97 12.15 -0.72
C LEU A 110 -5.92 12.64 -1.73
N SER A 111 -5.06 11.74 -2.22
CA SER A 111 -4.04 12.06 -3.21
C SER A 111 -4.66 12.23 -4.59
N ALA A 112 -4.63 13.45 -5.12
CA ALA A 112 -5.13 13.77 -6.47
C ALA A 112 -4.01 14.04 -7.49
N TYR A 113 -2.75 13.79 -7.11
CA TYR A 113 -1.61 14.04 -7.99
C TYR A 113 -1.60 13.03 -9.16
N PRO A 114 -1.40 13.46 -10.41
CA PRO A 114 -1.46 12.57 -11.56
C PRO A 114 -0.26 11.60 -11.59
N PHE A 115 -0.51 10.37 -12.03
CA PHE A 115 0.55 9.42 -12.40
C PHE A 115 1.16 9.79 -13.77
N ASP A 116 2.47 9.56 -13.97
CA ASP A 116 3.13 9.89 -15.26
C ASP A 116 2.51 9.06 -16.41
N PRO A 117 1.91 9.72 -17.42
CA PRO A 117 1.14 9.01 -18.45
C PRO A 117 2.02 8.15 -19.37
N ARG A 118 3.31 8.47 -19.52
CA ARG A 118 4.25 7.69 -20.33
C ARG A 118 4.61 6.39 -19.62
N LEU A 119 4.89 6.45 -18.32
CA LEU A 119 5.17 5.26 -17.52
C LEU A 119 3.94 4.38 -17.34
N MET A 120 2.75 4.98 -17.33
CA MET A 120 1.46 4.28 -17.35
C MET A 120 1.11 3.67 -18.73
N GLY A 121 1.86 3.99 -19.79
CA GLY A 121 1.64 3.46 -21.13
C GLY A 121 0.39 4.02 -21.84
N ILE A 122 0.00 5.26 -21.51
CA ILE A 122 -1.19 5.96 -22.04
C ILE A 122 -0.83 6.89 -23.21
N THR A 123 0.46 7.01 -23.54
CA THR A 123 1.00 7.84 -24.63
C THR A 123 1.80 7.03 -25.63
#